data_AF-A0A1F3BSC0-F1
#
_entry.id   AF-A0A1F3BSC0-F1
#
_cell.length_a   1.000
_cell.length_b   1.000
_cell.length_c   1.000
_cell.angle_alpha   90.00
_cell.angle_beta   90.00
_cell.angle_gamma   90.00
#
_symmetry.space_group_name_H-M   'P 1'
#
loop_
_entity.id
_entity.type
_entity.pdbx_description
1 polymer ?
#
loop_
_entity_poly.entity_id
_entity_poly.type
_entity_poly.pdbx_seq_one_letter_code
_entity_poly.pdbx_strand_id
1 'polypeptide(L)'
;MITMQELESGKTLAEVQGMTEELGRTLARVAGEELVAGRLEAAREMLEGLAVTNPHDPAAWTMLACVERRRGKILAARVCAETAYRLSPDDAQVRLVRAEVLLCTPDERPRAAAELAELRSAPGEVAARAQALLTALGE
;
A
#
# COMPACT_ATOMS: atom_id res chain seq x y z
N MET A 1 11.77 -24.33 -12.29
CA MET A 1 11.82 -24.63 -10.85
C MET A 1 13.10 -23.96 -10.36
N ILE A 2 13.00 -22.84 -9.65
CA ILE A 2 14.17 -22.09 -9.16
C ILE A 2 14.83 -22.89 -8.04
N THR A 3 16.16 -22.97 -8.05
CA THR A 3 16.90 -23.75 -7.04
C THR A 3 17.12 -22.91 -5.78
N MET A 4 17.18 -23.58 -4.63
CA MET A 4 17.35 -22.93 -3.31
C MET A 4 18.61 -22.05 -3.23
N GLN A 5 19.59 -22.33 -4.09
CA GLN A 5 20.87 -21.63 -4.22
C GLN A 5 20.74 -20.25 -4.91
N GLU A 6 19.71 -20.03 -5.74
CA GLU A 6 19.48 -18.75 -6.43
C GLU A 6 18.80 -17.73 -5.51
N LEU A 7 17.94 -18.19 -4.59
CA LEU A 7 17.35 -17.37 -3.52
C LEU A 7 18.41 -16.88 -2.51
N GLU A 8 19.44 -17.68 -2.24
CA GLU A 8 20.54 -17.32 -1.32
C GLU A 8 21.45 -16.20 -1.87
N SER A 9 21.39 -15.92 -3.17
CA SER A 9 22.21 -14.88 -3.81
C SER A 9 21.69 -13.44 -3.61
N GLY A 10 20.57 -13.27 -2.87
CA GLY A 10 19.93 -11.97 -2.64
C GLY A 10 19.17 -11.42 -3.86
N LYS A 11 19.09 -12.21 -4.94
CA LYS A 11 18.37 -11.86 -6.16
C LYS A 11 16.87 -12.06 -5.96
N THR A 12 16.07 -11.06 -6.33
CA THR A 12 14.61 -11.17 -6.21
C THR A 12 14.05 -12.09 -7.29
N LEU A 13 12.84 -12.62 -7.09
CA LEU A 13 12.17 -13.43 -8.10
C LEU A 13 12.02 -12.67 -9.44
N ALA A 14 11.96 -11.33 -9.40
CA ALA A 14 11.98 -10.47 -10.58
C ALA A 14 13.28 -10.59 -11.39
N GLU A 15 14.44 -10.64 -10.72
CA GLU A 15 15.75 -10.79 -11.36
C GLU A 15 15.95 -12.18 -11.95
N VAL A 16 15.37 -13.21 -11.32
CA VAL A 16 15.46 -14.61 -11.78
C VAL A 16 14.44 -14.92 -12.89
N GLN A 17 13.26 -14.28 -12.89
CA GLN A 17 12.21 -14.49 -13.90
C GLN A 17 12.20 -13.46 -15.03
N GLY A 18 13.12 -12.50 -15.04
CA GLY A 18 13.19 -11.48 -16.09
C GLY A 18 12.02 -10.50 -16.06
N MET A 19 11.43 -10.25 -14.89
CA MET A 19 10.42 -9.21 -14.74
C MET A 19 11.13 -7.87 -14.82
N THR A 20 11.08 -7.26 -16.00
CA THR A 20 11.68 -5.95 -16.22
C THR A 20 11.00 -4.92 -15.33
N GLU A 21 11.75 -3.89 -14.91
CA GLU A 21 11.20 -2.75 -14.17
C GLU A 21 9.97 -2.15 -14.89
N GLU A 22 9.99 -2.16 -16.23
CA GLU A 22 8.88 -1.75 -17.09
C GLU A 22 7.62 -2.62 -16.92
N LEU A 23 7.77 -3.94 -16.83
CA LEU A 23 6.66 -4.85 -16.58
C LEU A 23 6.08 -4.62 -15.18
N GLY A 24 6.93 -4.41 -14.18
CA GLY A 24 6.51 -4.06 -12.82
C GLY A 24 5.67 -2.78 -12.77
N ARG A 25 6.16 -1.70 -13.41
CA ARG A 25 5.42 -0.43 -13.54
C ARG A 25 4.10 -0.60 -14.28
N THR A 26 4.08 -1.41 -15.33
CA THR A 26 2.87 -1.67 -16.12
C THR A 26 1.81 -2.40 -15.30
N LEU A 27 2.22 -3.45 -14.58
CA LEU A 27 1.34 -4.19 -13.68
C LEU A 27 0.77 -3.29 -12.57
N ALA A 28 1.60 -2.41 -11.99
CA ALA A 28 1.15 -1.46 -10.97
C ALA A 28 0.09 -0.50 -11.52
N ARG A 29 0.30 0.05 -12.73
CA ARG A 29 -0.69 0.91 -13.39
C ARG A 29 -2.00 0.19 -13.63
N VAL A 30 -1.96 -1.00 -14.22
CA VAL A 30 -3.17 -1.79 -14.50
C VAL A 30 -3.89 -2.15 -13.21
N ALA A 31 -3.17 -2.56 -12.16
CA ALA A 31 -3.77 -2.83 -10.86
C ALA A 31 -4.46 -1.58 -10.25
N GLY A 32 -3.90 -0.39 -10.47
CA GLY A 32 -4.53 0.87 -10.10
C GLY A 32 -5.84 1.12 -10.85
N GLU A 33 -5.87 0.84 -12.16
CA GLU A 33 -7.07 0.94 -12.99
C GLU A 33 -8.15 -0.06 -12.56
N GLU A 34 -7.76 -1.31 -12.28
CA GLU A 34 -8.64 -2.36 -11.76
C GLU A 34 -9.23 -1.98 -10.39
N LEU A 35 -8.40 -1.41 -9.51
CA LEU A 35 -8.83 -0.88 -8.22
C LEU A 35 -9.87 0.23 -8.43
N VAL A 36 -9.59 1.24 -9.25
CA VAL A 36 -10.56 2.34 -9.53
C VAL A 36 -11.86 1.78 -10.11
N ALA A 37 -11.78 0.81 -11.01
CA ALA A 37 -12.94 0.14 -11.61
C ALA A 37 -13.70 -0.79 -10.65
N GLY A 38 -13.22 -0.97 -9.41
CA GLY A 38 -13.86 -1.81 -8.40
C GLY A 38 -13.67 -3.31 -8.60
N ARG A 39 -12.78 -3.72 -9.51
CA ARG A 39 -12.41 -5.13 -9.73
C ARG A 39 -11.32 -5.53 -8.74
N LEU A 40 -11.71 -5.58 -7.46
CA LEU A 40 -10.80 -5.68 -6.32
C LEU A 40 -9.97 -6.97 -6.34
N GLU A 41 -10.56 -8.09 -6.75
CA GLU A 41 -9.90 -9.39 -6.84
C GLU A 41 -8.78 -9.38 -7.89
N ALA A 42 -9.04 -8.81 -9.07
CA ALA A 42 -8.04 -8.68 -10.13
C ALA A 42 -6.88 -7.75 -9.69
N ALA A 43 -7.21 -6.59 -9.10
CA ALA A 43 -6.23 -5.68 -8.55
C ALA A 43 -5.34 -6.37 -7.49
N ARG A 44 -5.96 -7.16 -6.59
CA ARG A 44 -5.24 -7.90 -5.56
C ARG A 44 -4.25 -8.89 -6.15
N GLU A 45 -4.68 -9.73 -7.09
CA GLU A 45 -3.82 -10.78 -7.65
C GLU A 45 -2.58 -10.19 -8.34
N MET A 46 -2.76 -9.10 -9.08
CA MET A 46 -1.64 -8.40 -9.72
C MET A 46 -0.68 -7.81 -8.69
N LEU A 47 -1.21 -7.18 -7.63
CA LEU A 47 -0.39 -6.54 -6.61
C LEU A 47 0.28 -7.54 -5.67
N GLU A 48 -0.32 -8.70 -5.40
CA GLU A 48 0.33 -9.80 -4.68
C GLU A 48 1.51 -10.33 -5.47
N GLY A 49 1.36 -10.49 -6.79
CA GLY A 49 2.47 -10.81 -7.68
C GLY A 49 3.60 -9.78 -7.61
N LEU A 50 3.26 -8.48 -7.60
CA LEU A 50 4.24 -7.41 -7.44
C LEU A 50 4.92 -7.42 -6.06
N ALA A 51 4.18 -7.64 -4.99
CA ALA A 51 4.73 -7.68 -3.64
C ALA A 51 5.64 -8.92 -3.42
N VAL A 52 5.35 -10.05 -4.07
CA VAL A 52 6.21 -11.25 -4.02
C VAL A 52 7.49 -11.05 -4.83
N THR A 53 7.38 -10.41 -6.00
CA THR A 53 8.52 -10.21 -6.91
C THR A 53 9.42 -9.06 -6.47
N ASN A 54 8.84 -8.00 -5.90
CA ASN A 54 9.50 -6.79 -5.42
C ASN A 54 9.04 -6.44 -3.98
N PRO A 55 9.42 -7.25 -2.97
CA PRO A 55 8.92 -7.09 -1.59
C PRO A 55 9.39 -5.80 -0.91
N HIS A 56 10.39 -5.11 -1.46
CA HIS A 56 10.92 -3.85 -0.93
C HIS A 56 10.30 -2.60 -1.55
N ASP A 57 9.36 -2.75 -2.49
CA ASP A 57 8.64 -1.61 -3.08
C ASP A 57 7.44 -1.22 -2.18
N PRO A 58 7.48 -0.07 -1.49
CA PRO A 58 6.36 0.38 -0.65
C PRO A 58 5.08 0.65 -1.45
N ALA A 59 5.16 0.93 -2.75
CA ALA A 59 3.98 1.25 -3.57
C ALA A 59 3.05 0.05 -3.72
N ALA A 60 3.59 -1.15 -4.01
CA ALA A 60 2.80 -2.37 -4.11
C ALA A 60 2.06 -2.68 -2.80
N TRP A 61 2.73 -2.57 -1.65
CA TRP A 61 2.13 -2.76 -0.33
C TRP A 61 1.07 -1.71 0.00
N THR A 62 1.29 -0.46 -0.40
CA THR A 62 0.32 0.64 -0.23
C THR A 62 -0.96 0.36 -1.02
N MET A 63 -0.81 -0.05 -2.28
CA MET A 63 -1.96 -0.38 -3.13
C MET A 63 -2.70 -1.64 -2.64
N LEU A 64 -1.98 -2.66 -2.15
CA LEU A 64 -2.61 -3.83 -1.50
C LEU A 64 -3.42 -3.43 -0.26
N ALA A 65 -2.90 -2.51 0.57
CA ALA A 65 -3.64 -2.01 1.71
C ALA A 65 -4.96 -1.36 1.31
N CYS A 66 -4.95 -0.54 0.25
CA CYS A 66 -6.15 0.07 -0.33
C CYS A 66 -7.15 -0.98 -0.84
N VAL A 67 -6.67 -2.00 -1.56
CA VAL A 67 -7.51 -3.10 -2.09
C VAL A 67 -8.15 -3.87 -0.93
N GLU A 68 -7.36 -4.35 0.03
CA GLU A 68 -7.86 -5.14 1.15
C GLU A 68 -8.80 -4.34 2.05
N ARG A 69 -8.55 -3.04 2.24
CA ARG A 69 -9.46 -2.13 2.95
C ARG A 69 -10.81 -2.08 2.25
N ARG A 70 -10.84 -1.92 0.92
CA ARG A 70 -12.09 -1.89 0.15
C ARG A 70 -12.81 -3.23 0.08
N ARG A 71 -12.08 -4.34 0.21
CA ARG A 71 -12.64 -5.69 0.35
C ARG A 71 -13.16 -5.99 1.77
N GLY A 72 -13.00 -5.06 2.71
CA GLY A 72 -13.39 -5.24 4.12
C GLY A 72 -12.45 -6.18 4.89
N LYS A 73 -11.29 -6.54 4.33
CA LYS A 73 -10.29 -7.40 4.97
C LYS A 73 -9.33 -6.56 5.81
N ILE A 74 -9.86 -5.97 6.88
CA ILE A 74 -9.16 -4.93 7.66
C ILE A 74 -7.82 -5.42 8.24
N LEU A 75 -7.73 -6.67 8.71
CA LEU A 75 -6.47 -7.23 9.20
C LEU A 75 -5.41 -7.33 8.11
N ALA A 76 -5.78 -7.79 6.91
CA ALA A 76 -4.85 -7.86 5.77
C ALA A 76 -4.43 -6.46 5.32
N ALA A 77 -5.37 -5.51 5.28
CA ALA A 77 -5.07 -4.11 4.99
C ALA A 77 -4.06 -3.51 5.98
N ARG A 78 -4.20 -3.82 7.27
CA ARG A 78 -3.28 -3.35 8.33
C ARG A 78 -1.88 -3.92 8.14
N VAL A 79 -1.76 -5.21 7.83
CA VAL A 79 -0.45 -5.84 7.56
C VAL A 79 0.23 -5.19 6.36
N CYS A 80 -0.51 -4.94 5.28
CA CYS A 80 0.04 -4.30 4.09
C CYS A 80 0.47 -2.86 4.37
N ALA A 81 -0.38 -2.07 5.04
CA ALA A 81 -0.09 -0.67 5.35
C ALA A 81 1.11 -0.51 6.30
N GLU A 82 1.23 -1.34 7.33
CA GLU A 82 2.39 -1.29 8.23
C GLU A 82 3.67 -1.81 7.55
N THR A 83 3.55 -2.69 6.56
CA THR A 83 4.71 -3.10 5.74
C THR A 83 5.16 -1.96 4.84
N ALA A 84 4.24 -1.27 4.16
CA ALA A 84 4.56 -0.08 3.38
C ALA A 84 5.22 1.01 4.25
N TYR A 85 4.67 1.28 5.44
CA TYR A 85 5.22 2.27 6.35
C TYR A 85 6.63 1.93 6.85
N ARG A 86 6.92 0.66 7.13
CA ARG A 86 8.29 0.25 7.52
C ARG A 86 9.30 0.44 6.39
N LEU A 87 8.87 0.31 5.14
CA LEU A 87 9.71 0.50 3.97
C LEU A 87 9.93 1.98 3.64
N SER A 88 8.91 2.83 3.85
CA SER A 88 8.97 4.26 3.57
C SER A 88 8.17 5.08 4.61
N PRO A 89 8.73 5.31 5.81
CA PRO A 89 8.01 5.99 6.89
C PRO A 89 7.79 7.48 6.62
N ASP A 90 8.62 8.10 5.79
CA ASP A 90 8.56 9.54 5.45
C ASP A 90 7.63 9.83 4.26
N ASP A 91 7.14 8.79 3.57
CA ASP A 91 6.23 8.97 2.44
C ASP A 91 4.82 9.32 2.91
N ALA A 92 4.39 10.53 2.55
CA ALA A 92 3.10 11.09 2.94
C ALA A 92 1.91 10.26 2.45
N GLN A 93 2.01 9.65 1.26
CA GLN A 93 0.95 8.79 0.71
C GLN A 93 0.86 7.47 1.47
N VAL A 94 2.00 6.87 1.82
CA VAL A 94 2.06 5.65 2.66
C VAL A 94 1.42 5.91 4.02
N ARG A 95 1.80 7.01 4.68
CA ARG A 95 1.23 7.42 5.97
C ARG A 95 -0.27 7.68 5.88
N LEU A 96 -0.74 8.34 4.82
CA LEU A 96 -2.15 8.59 4.59
C LEU A 96 -2.94 7.28 4.49
N VAL A 97 -2.48 6.33 3.68
CA VAL A 97 -3.15 5.03 3.52
C VAL A 97 -3.15 4.25 4.83
N ARG A 98 -2.05 4.28 5.59
CA ARG A 98 -2.03 3.66 6.93
C ARG A 98 -3.07 4.28 7.85
N ALA A 99 -3.14 5.62 7.93
CA ALA A 99 -4.14 6.28 8.74
C ALA A 99 -5.57 5.92 8.32
N GLU A 100 -5.86 5.84 7.01
CA GLU A 100 -7.17 5.37 6.52
C GLU A 100 -7.50 3.93 6.97
N VAL A 101 -6.52 3.05 7.00
CA VAL A 101 -6.69 1.68 7.50
C VAL A 101 -6.90 1.67 9.02
N LEU A 102 -6.15 2.47 9.78
CA LEU A 102 -6.31 2.59 11.23
C LEU A 102 -7.71 3.11 11.60
N LEU A 103 -8.29 4.03 10.82
CA LEU A 103 -9.65 4.52 11.01
C LEU A 103 -10.74 3.43 10.90
N CYS A 104 -10.43 2.29 10.28
CA CYS A 104 -11.36 1.17 10.18
C CYS A 104 -11.53 0.42 11.52
N THR A 105 -10.70 0.70 12.52
CA THR A 105 -10.75 0.09 13.85
C THR A 105 -10.94 1.20 14.91
N PRO A 106 -12.02 1.17 15.73
CA PRO A 106 -12.29 2.24 16.70
C PRO A 106 -11.15 2.55 17.67
N ASP A 107 -10.45 1.52 18.15
CA ASP A 107 -9.37 1.66 19.14
C ASP A 107 -8.13 2.39 18.58
N GLU A 108 -7.95 2.37 17.26
CA GLU A 108 -6.80 2.97 16.57
C GLU A 108 -7.10 4.39 16.04
N ARG A 109 -8.34 4.88 16.21
CA ARG A 109 -8.75 6.22 15.75
C ARG A 109 -7.88 7.36 16.28
N PRO A 110 -7.49 7.39 17.58
CA PRO A 110 -6.63 8.46 18.09
C PRO A 110 -5.26 8.47 17.41
N ARG A 111 -4.70 7.28 17.13
CA ARG A 111 -3.44 7.14 16.40
C ARG A 111 -3.57 7.62 14.96
N ALA A 112 -4.67 7.26 14.30
CA ALA A 112 -4.95 7.73 12.95
C ALA A 112 -5.10 9.26 12.88
N ALA A 113 -5.82 9.88 13.84
CA ALA A 113 -5.99 11.32 13.91
C ALA A 113 -4.65 12.06 14.08
N ALA A 114 -3.79 11.58 14.99
CA ALA A 114 -2.45 12.13 15.16
C ALA A 114 -1.62 12.06 13.87
N GLU A 115 -1.63 10.91 13.18
CA GLU A 115 -0.92 10.76 11.91
C GLU A 115 -1.47 11.69 10.82
N LEU A 116 -2.79 11.86 10.72
CA LEU A 116 -3.42 12.76 9.76
C LEU A 116 -3.13 14.23 10.07
N ALA A 117 -3.04 14.62 11.34
CA ALA A 117 -2.75 15.99 11.74
C ALA A 117 -1.37 16.44 11.24
N GLU A 118 -0.38 15.55 11.31
CA GLU A 118 0.96 15.79 10.76
C GLU A 118 0.98 15.91 9.23
N LEU A 119 0.03 15.28 8.54
CA LEU A 119 -0.09 15.34 7.08
C LEU A 119 -0.79 16.61 6.56
N ARG A 120 -1.30 17.49 7.43
CA ARG A 120 -1.90 18.78 7.02
C ARG A 120 -0.92 19.68 6.28
N SER A 121 0.38 19.53 6.53
CA SER A 121 1.45 20.28 5.87
C SER A 121 2.01 19.59 4.62
N ALA A 122 1.52 18.39 4.29
CA ALA A 122 1.95 17.67 3.10
C ALA A 122 1.51 18.40 1.81
N PRO A 123 2.26 18.30 0.70
CA PRO A 123 1.84 18.91 -0.56
C PRO A 123 0.70 18.13 -1.22
N GLY A 124 -0.17 18.86 -1.94
CA GLY A 124 -1.12 18.29 -2.90
C GLY A 124 -2.32 17.55 -2.28
N GLU A 125 -2.73 16.47 -2.94
CA GLU A 125 -3.96 15.72 -2.60
C GLU A 125 -3.89 15.07 -1.22
N VAL A 126 -2.70 14.76 -0.71
CA VAL A 126 -2.53 14.12 0.61
C VAL A 126 -3.02 15.02 1.73
N ALA A 127 -2.61 16.29 1.77
CA ALA A 127 -3.10 17.21 2.80
C ALA A 127 -4.60 17.49 2.67
N ALA A 128 -5.11 17.62 1.43
CA ALA A 128 -6.54 17.80 1.21
C ALA A 128 -7.34 16.61 1.74
N ARG A 129 -6.88 15.38 1.49
CA ARG A 129 -7.50 14.15 1.98
C ARG A 129 -7.40 14.02 3.50
N ALA A 130 -6.25 14.33 4.08
CA ALA A 130 -6.04 14.28 5.52
C ALA A 130 -6.94 15.27 6.27
N GLN A 131 -7.04 16.50 5.76
CA GLN A 131 -7.93 17.52 6.31
C GLN A 131 -9.40 17.09 6.25
N ALA A 132 -9.85 16.53 5.12
CA ALA A 132 -11.22 16.03 4.98
C ALA A 132 -11.53 14.90 5.98
N LEU A 133 -10.57 14.01 6.24
CA LEU A 133 -10.72 12.94 7.23
C LEU A 133 -10.80 13.49 8.66
N LEU A 134 -9.95 14.44 9.04
CA LEU A 134 -9.98 15.05 10.36
C LEU A 134 -11.29 15.80 10.61
N THR A 135 -11.77 16.58 9.63
CA THR A 135 -13.06 17.25 9.74
C THR A 135 -14.22 16.27 9.91
N ALA A 136 -14.16 15.10 9.27
CA ALA A 136 -15.15 14.04 9.47
C ALA A 136 -15.09 13.38 10.86
N LEU A 137 -13.94 13.45 11.55
CA LEU A 137 -13.75 13.00 12.93
C LEU A 137 -14.15 14.06 13.97
N GLY A 138 -14.32 15.32 13.56
CA GLY A 138 -14.61 16.45 14.44
C GLY A 138 -13.35 17.19 14.94
N GLU A 139 -12.23 17.07 14.24
CA GLU A 139 -10.93 17.75 14.50
C GLU A 139 -10.52 18.73 13.37
#